data_AF-A0A2E2BFR6-F1
#
_entry.id   AF-A0A2E2BFR6-F1
#
_cell.length_a   1.000
_cell.length_b   1.000
_cell.length_c   1.000
_cell.angle_alpha   90.00
_cell.angle_beta   90.00
_cell.angle_gamma   90.00
#
_symmetry.space_group_name_H-M   'P 1'
#
loop_
_entity.id
_entity.type
_entity.pdbx_description
1 polymer ?
#
loop_
_entity_poly.entity_id
_entity_poly.type
_entity_poly.pdbx_seq_one_letter_code
_entity_poly.pdbx_strand_id
1 'polypeptide(L)'
;MNKNNNTNLISIVSILILGIITIGGILNHEKPEFQRPNTLENNIIWLDTNNNLLDIWIESTNDIYGIQFEFDGVKLINIDGGYLELHGFNTSHNDKMILAFSFEGKHIPKGEHLLCSLNVEYENEPKEAKISNMVLAGQGGSALDFGFFDFSKNQTTLRSTY
;
A
#
# COMPACT_ATOMS: atom_id res chain seq x y z
N MET A 1 -33.55 -36.86 11.00
CA MET A 1 -32.98 -35.78 11.85
C MET A 1 -31.50 -35.66 11.54
N ASN A 2 -31.12 -34.81 10.58
CA ASN A 2 -29.88 -34.05 10.68
C ASN A 2 -29.98 -32.82 9.77
N LYS A 3 -29.81 -31.66 10.37
CA LYS A 3 -29.82 -30.33 9.77
C LYS A 3 -28.35 -29.96 9.59
N ASN A 4 -27.96 -29.37 8.45
CA ASN A 4 -26.87 -28.39 8.36
C ASN A 4 -26.88 -27.70 6.99
N ASN A 5 -27.81 -26.76 6.84
CA ASN A 5 -27.57 -25.32 6.68
C ASN A 5 -26.28 -24.80 5.97
N ASN A 6 -26.56 -23.95 4.97
CA ASN A 6 -25.86 -22.72 4.50
C ASN A 6 -24.89 -22.90 3.32
N THR A 7 -25.27 -22.71 2.05
CA THR A 7 -25.61 -21.46 1.30
C THR A 7 -24.53 -20.38 1.30
N ASN A 8 -23.77 -20.30 0.21
CA ASN A 8 -23.66 -19.16 -0.74
C ASN A 8 -22.22 -18.89 -1.23
N LEU A 9 -22.10 -18.90 -2.56
CA LEU A 9 -21.03 -18.31 -3.36
C LEU A 9 -20.60 -16.93 -2.83
N ILE A 10 -19.28 -16.70 -2.73
CA ILE A 10 -18.68 -15.44 -3.18
C ILE A 10 -17.47 -15.80 -4.07
N SER A 11 -17.48 -15.20 -5.25
CA SER A 11 -16.58 -15.39 -6.38
C SER A 11 -15.10 -15.10 -6.10
N ILE A 12 -14.24 -15.92 -6.72
CA ILE A 12 -12.99 -15.55 -7.43
C ILE A 12 -12.29 -14.28 -6.93
N VAL A 13 -11.19 -14.46 -6.18
CA VAL A 13 -10.03 -13.57 -6.30
C VAL A 13 -8.84 -14.45 -6.66
N SER A 14 -8.34 -14.22 -7.86
CA SER A 14 -7.20 -14.89 -8.49
C SER A 14 -5.94 -14.72 -7.65
N ILE A 15 -5.42 -15.80 -7.07
CA ILE A 15 -4.03 -15.83 -6.60
C ILE A 15 -3.20 -16.41 -7.75
N LEU A 16 -2.47 -15.53 -8.45
CA LEU A 16 -1.46 -15.89 -9.42
C LEU A 16 -0.31 -16.57 -8.66
N ILE A 17 -0.29 -17.90 -8.63
CA ILE A 17 0.84 -18.65 -8.08
C ILE A 17 1.95 -18.66 -9.15
N LEU A 18 2.98 -17.85 -8.97
CA LEU A 18 4.27 -18.01 -9.65
C LEU A 18 5.39 -18.19 -8.62
N GLY A 19 5.62 -19.44 -8.24
CA GLY A 19 6.82 -19.87 -7.53
C GLY A 19 7.26 -21.21 -8.10
N ILE A 20 8.09 -21.19 -9.14
CA ILE A 20 8.72 -22.41 -9.68
C ILE A 20 9.89 -22.77 -8.74
N ILE A 21 9.83 -23.93 -8.10
CA ILE A 21 10.97 -24.49 -7.35
C ILE A 21 11.79 -25.36 -8.32
N THR A 22 12.99 -24.91 -8.69
CA THR A 22 14.00 -25.77 -9.34
C THR A 22 14.91 -26.38 -8.28
N ILE A 23 15.01 -27.71 -8.30
CA ILE A 23 15.89 -28.49 -7.44
C ILE A 23 17.33 -28.27 -7.93
N GLY A 24 18.18 -27.63 -7.10
CA GLY A 24 19.63 -27.63 -7.29
C GLY A 24 20.34 -26.30 -6.99
N GLY A 25 20.56 -26.01 -5.70
CA GLY A 25 21.81 -25.38 -5.23
C GLY A 25 22.22 -24.00 -5.76
N ILE A 26 21.40 -22.97 -5.57
CA ILE A 26 21.82 -21.57 -5.33
C ILE A 26 20.83 -21.03 -4.29
N LEU A 27 21.30 -20.29 -3.28
CA LEU A 27 20.47 -19.67 -2.23
C LEU A 27 19.34 -18.84 -2.87
N ASN A 28 18.16 -19.44 -3.00
CA ASN A 28 16.93 -18.69 -3.21
C ASN A 28 16.63 -18.00 -1.89
N HIS A 29 16.92 -16.70 -1.78
CA HIS A 29 16.11 -15.87 -0.91
C HIS A 29 14.70 -15.94 -1.48
N GLU A 30 13.85 -16.77 -0.89
CA GLU A 30 12.41 -16.73 -1.17
C GLU A 30 11.97 -15.29 -0.92
N LYS A 31 11.51 -14.66 -2.01
CA LYS A 31 10.85 -13.36 -1.99
C LYS A 31 9.81 -13.37 -0.86
N PRO A 32 9.75 -12.37 0.03
CA PRO A 32 8.67 -12.35 1.01
C PRO A 32 7.35 -12.32 0.23
N GLU A 33 6.48 -13.29 0.53
CA GLU A 33 5.08 -13.20 0.19
C GLU A 33 4.54 -11.88 0.76
N PHE A 34 3.56 -11.27 0.08
CA PHE A 34 2.89 -10.07 0.56
C PHE A 34 2.63 -10.17 2.07
N GLN A 35 3.19 -9.23 2.82
CA GLN A 35 3.09 -9.24 4.27
C GLN A 35 2.14 -8.14 4.73
N ARG A 36 1.07 -8.53 5.41
CA ARG A 36 0.21 -7.59 6.14
C ARG A 36 0.83 -7.27 7.50
N PRO A 37 0.76 -6.01 7.99
CA PRO A 37 1.15 -5.66 9.35
C PRO A 37 0.45 -6.52 10.41
N ASN A 38 1.22 -7.03 11.37
CA ASN A 38 0.66 -7.73 12.53
C ASN A 38 0.36 -6.73 13.65
N THR A 39 -0.66 -5.90 13.45
CA THR A 39 -1.09 -4.89 14.41
C THR A 39 -2.61 -4.88 14.54
N LEU A 40 -3.11 -4.41 15.68
CA LEU A 40 -4.53 -4.13 15.92
C LEU A 40 -4.87 -2.64 15.71
N GLU A 41 -3.87 -1.84 15.33
CA GLU A 41 -4.08 -0.43 15.00
C GLU A 41 -4.83 -0.29 13.67
N ASN A 42 -5.77 0.65 13.64
CA ASN A 42 -6.47 1.06 12.43
C ASN A 42 -5.73 2.21 11.75
N ASN A 43 -6.13 2.54 10.51
CA ASN A 43 -5.60 3.66 9.73
C ASN A 43 -4.09 3.51 9.52
N ILE A 44 -3.64 2.34 9.07
CA ILE A 44 -2.22 2.06 8.88
C ILE A 44 -1.87 2.04 7.40
N ILE A 45 -0.71 2.59 7.07
CA ILE A 45 -0.05 2.50 5.78
C ILE A 45 1.20 1.65 5.95
N TRP A 46 1.50 0.81 4.97
CA TRP A 46 2.75 0.07 4.91
C TRP A 46 3.25 -0.04 3.47
N LEU A 47 4.53 -0.35 3.36
CA LEU A 47 5.20 -0.56 2.09
C LEU A 47 5.47 -2.05 1.90
N ASP A 48 5.18 -2.56 0.71
CA ASP A 48 5.63 -3.86 0.25
C ASP A 48 6.62 -3.68 -0.90
N THR A 49 7.84 -4.18 -0.73
CA THR A 49 8.95 -3.94 -1.66
C THR A 49 9.29 -5.19 -2.44
N ASN A 50 9.27 -5.10 -3.77
CA ASN A 50 9.65 -6.16 -4.68
C ASN A 50 10.58 -5.64 -5.78
N ASN A 51 11.89 -5.84 -5.60
CA ASN A 51 12.93 -5.28 -6.47
C ASN A 51 12.84 -3.76 -6.56
N ASN A 52 12.35 -3.25 -7.70
CA ASN A 52 12.18 -1.82 -7.98
C ASN A 52 10.71 -1.39 -7.94
N LEU A 53 9.81 -2.29 -7.53
CA LEU A 53 8.42 -1.99 -7.26
C LEU A 53 8.25 -1.76 -5.75
N LEU A 54 7.61 -0.65 -5.42
CA LEU A 54 7.25 -0.24 -4.08
C LEU A 54 5.73 -0.08 -4.03
N ASP A 55 5.04 -1.09 -3.52
CA ASP A 55 3.59 -1.07 -3.36
C ASP A 55 3.23 -0.34 -2.07
N ILE A 56 2.28 0.58 -2.17
CA ILE A 56 1.73 1.30 -1.02
C ILE A 56 0.39 0.69 -0.69
N TRP A 57 0.31 0.12 0.51
CA TRP A 57 -0.92 -0.43 1.04
C TRP A 57 -1.46 0.44 2.16
N ILE A 58 -2.78 0.43 2.30
CA ILE A 58 -3.48 1.15 3.35
C ILE A 58 -4.63 0.32 3.89
N GLU A 59 -4.85 0.39 5.20
CA GLU A 59 -6.09 0.00 5.86
C GLU A 59 -6.67 1.24 6.55
N SER A 60 -7.84 1.70 6.11
CA SER A 60 -8.47 2.92 6.63
C SER A 60 -9.91 2.65 7.11
N THR A 61 -10.30 3.27 8.22
CA THR A 61 -11.69 3.29 8.71
C THR A 61 -12.54 4.37 8.02
N ASN A 62 -11.93 5.22 7.21
CA ASN A 62 -12.53 6.37 6.54
C ASN A 62 -12.30 6.32 5.03
N ASP A 63 -13.22 6.91 4.27
CA ASP A 63 -13.03 7.10 2.84
C ASP A 63 -11.91 8.14 2.59
N ILE A 64 -11.09 7.90 1.57
CA ILE A 64 -9.92 8.72 1.26
C ILE A 64 -10.21 9.52 -0.01
N TYR A 65 -10.10 10.84 0.08
CA TYR A 65 -10.37 11.81 -0.98
C TYR A 65 -9.09 12.43 -1.57
N GLY A 66 -7.96 12.27 -0.90
CA GLY A 66 -6.67 12.69 -1.41
C GLY A 66 -5.51 12.24 -0.54
N ILE A 67 -4.32 12.18 -1.13
CA ILE A 67 -3.08 11.79 -0.47
C ILE A 67 -1.93 12.70 -0.89
N GLN A 68 -0.95 12.86 -0.01
CA GLN A 68 0.40 13.30 -0.36
C GLN A 68 1.40 12.50 0.48
N PHE A 69 2.41 11.90 -0.15
CA PHE A 69 3.49 11.22 0.55
C PHE A 69 4.84 11.62 -0.05
N GLU A 70 5.86 11.73 0.81
CA GLU A 70 7.24 11.91 0.41
C GLU A 70 8.07 10.65 0.69
N PHE A 71 9.15 10.47 -0.07
CA PHE A 71 9.99 9.30 -0.05
C PHE A 71 11.48 9.67 -0.01
N ASP A 72 12.21 9.03 0.90
CA ASP A 72 13.66 9.09 1.01
C ASP A 72 14.29 7.72 0.68
N GLY A 73 15.54 7.72 0.22
CA GLY A 73 16.28 6.50 -0.16
C GLY A 73 15.93 5.94 -1.54
N VAL A 74 14.91 6.50 -2.18
CA VAL A 74 14.48 6.15 -3.54
C VAL A 74 14.25 7.40 -4.40
N LYS A 75 14.39 7.24 -5.71
CA LYS A 75 13.90 8.15 -6.73
C LYS A 75 12.66 7.55 -7.39
N LEU A 76 11.58 8.30 -7.45
CA LEU A 76 10.34 7.87 -8.09
C LEU A 76 10.44 7.99 -9.62
N ILE A 77 10.16 6.90 -10.32
CA ILE A 77 10.18 6.84 -11.79
C ILE A 77 8.77 6.91 -12.37
N ASN A 78 7.84 6.18 -11.77
CA ASN A 78 6.44 6.18 -12.19
C ASN A 78 5.51 5.76 -11.02
N ILE A 79 4.23 6.12 -11.14
CA ILE A 79 3.12 5.63 -10.33
C ILE A 79 2.13 4.88 -11.24
N ASP A 80 1.68 3.70 -10.81
CA ASP A 80 0.80 2.84 -11.61
C ASP A 80 -0.20 2.07 -10.73
N GLY A 81 -1.36 1.73 -11.31
CA GLY A 81 -2.32 0.80 -10.73
C GLY A 81 -2.96 1.22 -9.41
N GLY A 82 -3.47 0.20 -8.71
CA GLY A 82 -4.13 0.34 -7.41
C GLY A 82 -5.45 1.10 -7.46
N TYR A 83 -5.91 1.46 -6.27
CA TYR A 83 -7.20 2.12 -6.09
C TYR A 83 -7.20 3.58 -6.55
N LEU A 84 -6.04 4.25 -6.61
CA LEU A 84 -5.94 5.59 -7.19
C LEU A 84 -6.36 5.58 -8.67
N GLU A 85 -5.81 4.67 -9.47
CA GLU A 85 -6.19 4.54 -10.88
C GLU A 85 -7.63 4.02 -11.04
N LEU A 86 -7.99 2.95 -10.31
CA LEU A 86 -9.31 2.33 -10.39
C LEU A 86 -10.45 3.31 -10.09
N HIS A 87 -10.25 4.20 -9.12
CA HIS A 87 -11.22 5.24 -8.76
C HIS A 87 -11.00 6.55 -9.53
N GLY A 88 -10.14 6.57 -10.55
CA GLY A 88 -9.95 7.71 -11.44
C GLY A 88 -9.46 8.97 -10.73
N PHE A 89 -8.51 8.81 -9.81
CA PHE A 89 -7.81 9.94 -9.18
C PHE A 89 -6.86 10.58 -10.18
N ASN A 90 -6.67 11.88 -10.03
CA ASN A 90 -5.61 12.61 -10.71
C ASN A 90 -4.35 12.38 -9.89
N THR A 91 -3.39 11.67 -10.46
CA THR A 91 -2.10 11.36 -9.83
C THR A 91 -1.00 12.22 -10.44
N SER A 92 -0.09 12.70 -9.60
CA SER A 92 1.11 13.41 -10.01
C SER A 92 2.26 12.99 -9.09
N HIS A 93 3.47 12.97 -9.64
CA HIS A 93 4.66 12.74 -8.86
C HIS A 93 5.82 13.61 -9.35
N ASN A 94 6.77 13.86 -8.47
CA ASN A 94 8.14 14.23 -8.84
C ASN A 94 9.09 13.10 -8.40
N ASP A 95 10.40 13.37 -8.33
CA ASP A 95 11.40 12.37 -7.94
C ASP A 95 11.26 11.86 -6.49
N LYS A 96 10.50 12.56 -5.62
CA LYS A 96 10.47 12.33 -4.16
C LYS A 96 9.07 12.33 -3.55
N MET A 97 8.05 12.74 -4.28
CA MET A 97 6.71 12.96 -3.75
C MET A 97 5.67 12.43 -4.71
N ILE A 98 4.62 11.83 -4.17
CA ILE A 98 3.36 11.59 -4.87
C ILE A 98 2.26 12.48 -4.29
N LEU A 99 1.37 12.93 -5.17
CA LEU A 99 0.16 13.67 -4.85
C LEU A 99 -0.99 13.05 -5.65
N ALA A 100 -2.10 12.74 -5.00
CA ALA A 100 -3.29 12.30 -5.72
C ALA A 100 -4.59 12.80 -5.11
N PHE A 101 -5.53 13.21 -5.95
CA PHE A 101 -6.84 13.72 -5.55
C PHE A 101 -7.87 13.62 -6.69
N SER A 102 -9.15 13.82 -6.39
CA SER A 102 -10.22 13.83 -7.40
C SER A 102 -10.89 15.21 -7.52
N PHE A 103 -10.88 15.80 -8.73
CA PHE A 103 -11.69 16.98 -9.05
C PHE A 103 -13.20 16.71 -9.07
N GLU A 104 -13.60 15.44 -9.26
CA GLU A 104 -15.00 15.02 -9.33
C GLU A 104 -15.54 14.58 -7.97
N GLY A 105 -14.74 14.71 -6.90
CA GLY A 105 -15.13 14.27 -5.55
C GLY A 105 -15.21 12.75 -5.40
N LYS A 106 -14.50 11.99 -6.26
CA LYS A 106 -14.34 10.55 -6.08
C LYS A 106 -13.51 10.26 -4.83
N HIS A 107 -13.76 9.10 -4.25
CA HIS A 107 -13.05 8.62 -3.07
C HIS A 107 -12.67 7.15 -3.24
N ILE A 108 -11.61 6.76 -2.54
CA ILE A 108 -11.30 5.37 -2.25
C ILE A 108 -12.14 4.99 -1.02
N PRO A 109 -12.95 3.92 -1.08
CA PRO A 109 -13.72 3.46 0.07
C PRO A 109 -12.84 3.12 1.26
N LYS A 110 -13.39 3.23 2.47
CA LYS A 110 -12.76 2.64 3.66
C LYS A 110 -12.51 1.14 3.48
N GLY A 111 -11.41 0.63 4.04
CA GLY A 111 -11.00 -0.75 3.93
C GLY A 111 -9.50 -0.91 3.72
N GLU A 112 -9.09 -2.16 3.45
CA GLU A 112 -7.73 -2.51 3.05
C GLU A 112 -7.62 -2.48 1.53
N HIS A 113 -6.68 -1.68 1.01
CA HIS A 113 -6.50 -1.47 -0.42
C HIS A 113 -5.02 -1.34 -0.79
N LEU A 114 -4.65 -1.89 -1.95
CA LEU A 114 -3.46 -1.45 -2.67
C LEU A 114 -3.76 -0.05 -3.22
N LEU A 115 -3.10 0.96 -2.67
CA LEU A 115 -3.34 2.35 -3.03
C LEU A 115 -2.77 2.65 -4.42
N CYS A 116 -1.51 2.29 -4.63
CA CYS A 116 -0.80 2.30 -5.91
C CYS A 116 0.51 1.50 -5.83
N SER A 117 1.13 1.25 -6.98
CA SER A 117 2.48 0.73 -7.11
C SER A 117 3.40 1.82 -7.66
N LEU A 118 4.58 1.97 -7.05
CA LEU A 118 5.60 2.90 -7.50
C LEU A 118 6.76 2.13 -8.14
N ASN A 119 7.15 2.51 -9.34
CA ASN A 119 8.44 2.10 -9.89
C ASN A 119 9.51 3.07 -9.37
N VAL A 120 10.57 2.54 -8.76
CA VAL A 120 11.59 3.32 -8.06
C VAL A 120 13.01 2.88 -8.39
N GLU A 121 13.94 3.82 -8.32
CA GLU A 121 15.37 3.56 -8.29
C GLU A 121 15.89 3.78 -6.87
N TYR A 122 16.52 2.77 -6.26
CA TYR A 122 17.13 2.92 -4.94
C TYR A 122 18.44 3.69 -5.04
N GLU A 123 18.62 4.63 -4.13
CA GLU A 123 19.78 5.53 -4.12
C GLU A 123 20.99 4.91 -3.41
N ASN A 124 20.76 3.94 -2.54
CA ASN A 124 21.78 3.34 -1.69
C ASN A 124 21.57 1.83 -1.53
N GLU A 125 22.62 1.14 -1.11
CA GLU A 125 22.57 -0.23 -0.61
C GLU A 125 22.81 -0.24 0.93
N PRO A 126 22.04 -1.00 1.73
CA PRO A 126 20.93 -1.85 1.31
C PRO A 126 19.75 -1.04 0.78
N LYS A 127 19.01 -1.61 -0.19
CA LYS A 127 17.77 -1.03 -0.73
C LYS A 127 16.76 -0.75 0.39
N GLU A 128 16.61 0.52 0.74
CA GLU A 128 15.69 1.00 1.77
C GLU A 128 14.92 2.21 1.25
N ALA A 129 13.59 2.14 1.31
CA ALA A 129 12.70 3.27 1.06
C ALA A 129 12.08 3.73 2.38
N LYS A 130 12.06 5.03 2.63
CA LYS A 130 11.43 5.63 3.82
C LYS A 130 10.31 6.54 3.36
N ILE A 131 9.15 6.42 3.99
CA ILE A 131 8.03 7.33 3.76
C ILE A 131 8.02 8.41 4.83
N SER A 132 7.71 9.64 4.43
CA SER A 132 7.66 10.82 5.29
C SER A 132 6.60 11.80 4.80
N ASN A 133 6.37 12.87 5.58
CA ASN A 133 5.46 13.99 5.26
C ASN A 133 4.10 13.54 4.70
N MET A 134 3.55 12.52 5.35
CA MET A 134 2.33 11.89 4.89
C MET A 134 1.11 12.76 5.17
N VAL A 135 0.17 12.77 4.24
CA VAL A 135 -1.13 13.44 4.36
C VAL A 135 -2.19 12.53 3.77
N LEU A 136 -3.28 12.35 4.50
CA LEU A 136 -4.53 11.75 4.01
C LEU A 136 -5.67 12.73 4.23
N ALA A 137 -6.44 12.98 3.17
CA ALA A 137 -7.62 13.83 3.21
C ALA A 137 -8.89 12.96 3.17
N GLY A 138 -9.79 13.19 4.11
CA GLY A 138 -11.15 12.66 4.14
C GLY A 138 -12.14 13.58 3.44
N GLN A 139 -13.43 13.30 3.62
CA GLN A 139 -14.50 14.07 2.99
C GLN A 139 -14.37 15.56 3.33
N GLY A 140 -14.54 16.41 2.31
CA GLY A 140 -14.43 17.86 2.44
C GLY A 140 -13.01 18.38 2.72
N GLY A 141 -11.98 17.54 2.57
CA GLY A 141 -10.59 17.90 2.86
C GLY A 141 -10.22 17.83 4.34
N SER A 142 -11.01 17.12 5.15
CA SER A 142 -10.66 16.87 6.56
C SER A 142 -9.36 16.09 6.66
N ALA A 143 -8.48 16.44 7.61
CA ALA A 143 -7.28 15.65 7.86
C ALA A 143 -7.67 14.33 8.52
N LEU A 144 -7.08 13.23 8.06
CA LEU A 144 -7.27 11.92 8.67
C LEU A 144 -6.08 11.55 9.56
N ASP A 145 -6.39 10.89 10.67
CA ASP A 145 -5.41 10.13 11.45
C ASP A 145 -4.97 8.90 10.67
N PHE A 146 -3.66 8.63 10.70
CA PHE A 146 -3.08 7.41 10.15
C PHE A 146 -1.68 7.16 10.72
N GLY A 147 -1.23 5.92 10.69
CA GLY A 147 0.11 5.49 11.06
C GLY A 147 0.88 4.89 9.89
N PHE A 148 2.20 4.90 9.98
CA PHE A 148 3.08 4.10 9.11
C PHE A 148 3.64 2.92 9.90
N PHE A 149 3.34 1.70 9.45
CA PHE A 149 3.88 0.48 10.02
C PHE A 149 5.23 0.13 9.40
N ASP A 150 6.28 0.07 10.24
CA ASP A 150 7.64 -0.28 9.84
C ASP A 150 7.91 -1.74 10.19
N PHE A 151 7.99 -2.61 9.17
CA PHE A 151 8.28 -4.04 9.35
C PHE A 151 9.66 -4.31 9.98
N SER A 152 10.65 -3.44 9.74
CA SER A 152 11.99 -3.61 10.34
C SER A 152 11.98 -3.44 11.86
N LYS A 153 11.04 -2.63 12.36
CA LYS A 153 10.84 -2.38 13.80
C LYS A 153 9.63 -3.09 14.37
N ASN A 154 8.82 -3.73 13.53
CA ASN A 154 7.56 -4.38 13.87
C ASN A 154 6.62 -3.49 14.71
N GLN A 155 6.51 -2.21 14.33
CA GLN A 155 5.67 -1.22 15.03
C GLN A 155 5.29 -0.05 14.13
N THR A 156 4.26 0.70 14.52
CA THR A 156 3.95 2.01 13.93
C THR A 156 5.01 3.03 14.34
N THR A 157 5.66 3.68 13.38
CA THR A 157 6.81 4.59 13.63
C THR A 157 6.51 6.06 13.34
N LEU A 158 5.49 6.32 12.52
CA LEU A 158 4.96 7.66 12.27
C LEU A 158 3.46 7.60 12.50
N ARG A 159 2.89 8.61 13.15
CA ARG A 159 1.45 8.78 13.31
C ARG A 159 1.11 10.24 13.04
N SER A 160 0.12 10.45 12.17
CA SER A 160 -0.53 11.74 12.00
C SER A 160 -1.10 12.22 13.34
N THR A 161 -0.94 13.51 13.67
CA THR A 161 -1.40 14.07 14.96
C THR A 161 -2.79 14.71 14.87
N TYR A 162 -3.54 14.45 13.80
CA TYR A 162 -4.85 15.05 13.54
C TYR A 162 -6.00 14.24 14.13
#